data_AF-A0A8H3D442-F1
#
_entry.id   AF-A0A8H3D442-F1
#
_cell.length_a   1.000
_cell.length_b   1.000
_cell.length_c   1.000
_cell.angle_alpha   90.00
_cell.angle_beta   90.00
_cell.angle_gamma   90.00
#
_symmetry.space_group_name_H-M   'P 1'
#
loop_
_entity.id
_entity.type
_entity.pdbx_description
1 polymer ?
#
loop_
_entity_poly.entity_id
_entity_poly.type
_entity_poly.pdbx_seq_one_letter_code
_entity_poly.pdbx_strand_id
1 'polypeptide(L)' 'MKLLHAVIALMTTVCITAIPLPDPAPLGGFCGGIIGIRCEKGLFCKLEGNFPDASGVCIKKGYYM' A
#
# COMPACT_ATOMS: atom_id res chain seq x y z
N MET A 1 1.01 -5.62 36.82
CA MET A 1 0.83 -6.07 35.42
C MET A 1 -0.29 -5.34 34.66
N LYS A 2 -1.13 -4.50 35.27
CA LYS A 2 -2.15 -3.70 34.55
C LYS A 2 -1.55 -2.59 33.67
N LEU A 3 -0.46 -1.96 34.13
CA LEU A 3 0.30 -0.97 33.36
C LEU A 3 0.90 -1.56 32.07
N LEU A 4 1.43 -2.78 32.10
CA LEU A 4 2.03 -3.42 30.92
C LEU A 4 0.98 -3.72 29.84
N HIS A 5 -0.20 -4.21 30.24
CA HIS A 5 -1.31 -4.44 29.30
C HIS A 5 -1.87 -3.12 28.74
N ALA A 6 -1.93 -2.06 29.55
CA ALA A 6 -2.37 -0.75 29.10
C ALA A 6 -1.40 -0.11 28.08
N VAL A 7 -0.09 -0.29 28.23
CA VAL A 7 0.91 0.21 27.27
C VAL A 7 0.86 -0.55 25.94
N ILE A 8 0.68 -1.87 25.96
CA ILE A 8 0.52 -2.67 24.73
C ILE A 8 -0.79 -2.29 24.00
N ALA A 9 -1.88 -2.07 24.74
CA ALA A 9 -3.14 -1.61 24.16
C ALA A 9 -3.03 -0.21 23.54
N LEU A 10 -2.23 0.69 24.13
CA LEU A 10 -2.00 2.04 23.60
C LEU A 10 -1.15 2.03 22.31
N MET A 11 -0.11 1.20 22.24
CA MET A 11 0.77 1.11 21.06
C MET A 11 0.09 0.43 19.86
N THR A 12 -0.76 -0.56 20.13
CA THR A 12 -1.52 -1.26 19.07
C THR A 12 -2.66 -0.41 18.51
N THR A 13 -3.31 0.41 19.33
CA THR A 13 -4.41 1.29 18.88
C THR A 13 -3.94 2.51 18.09
N VAL A 14 -2.73 3.02 18.33
CA VAL A 14 -2.13 4.13 17.56
C VAL A 14 -1.73 3.70 16.14
N CYS A 15 -1.23 2.48 15.94
CA CYS A 15 -0.87 1.99 14.61
C CYS A 15 -2.05 1.76 13.66
N ILE A 16 -3.26 1.50 14.18
CA ILE A 16 -4.42 1.12 13.33
C ILE A 16 -5.20 2.34 12.84
N THR A 17 -5.17 3.47 13.56
CA THR A 17 -6.08 4.60 13.29
C THR A 17 -5.48 5.74 12.47
N ALA A 18 -4.17 5.73 12.20
CA ALA A 18 -3.46 6.86 11.60
C ALA A 18 -2.58 6.49 10.38
N ILE A 19 -2.92 5.45 9.62
CA ILE A 19 -2.31 5.26 8.29
C ILE A 19 -3.20 6.02 7.29
N PRO A 20 -2.89 7.29 6.93
CA PRO A 20 -3.55 7.90 5.78
C PRO A 20 -3.34 6.94 4.61
N LEU A 21 -4.44 6.47 4.02
CA LEU A 21 -4.35 5.67 2.81
C LEU A 21 -3.60 6.52 1.79
N PRO A 22 -2.48 6.02 1.22
CA PRO A 22 -1.75 6.79 0.23
C PRO A 22 -2.69 7.11 -0.93
N ASP A 23 -2.65 8.36 -1.40
CA ASP A 23 -3.36 8.77 -2.60
C ASP A 23 -3.04 7.81 -3.75
N PRO A 24 -3.96 7.63 -4.72
CA PRO A 24 -3.69 6.81 -5.88
C PRO A 24 -2.39 7.25 -6.57
N ALA A 25 -1.52 6.30 -6.87
CA ALA A 25 -0.21 6.59 -7.45
C ALA A 25 -0.35 7.08 -8.90
N PRO A 26 0.35 8.18 -9.28
CA PRO A 26 0.33 8.71 -10.63
C PRO A 26 1.12 7.85 -11.61
N LEU A 27 1.13 8.20 -12.90
CA LEU A 27 1.96 7.54 -13.91
C LEU A 27 3.45 7.55 -13.51
N GLY A 28 4.08 6.38 -13.52
CA GLY A 28 5.45 6.20 -13.05
C GLY A 28 5.60 6.07 -11.52
N GLY A 29 4.50 6.22 -10.77
CA GLY A 29 4.48 6.06 -9.32
C GLY A 29 4.52 4.60 -8.87
N PHE A 30 4.93 4.40 -7.61
CA PHE A 30 4.96 3.09 -6.95
C PHE A 30 3.53 2.56 -6.70
N CYS A 31 3.32 1.26 -6.93
CA CYS A 31 2.04 0.59 -6.69
C CYS A 31 2.23 -0.84 -6.17
N GLY A 32 1.18 -1.45 -5.64
CA GLY A 32 1.21 -2.79 -5.04
C GLY A 32 1.85 -2.80 -3.65
N GLY A 33 2.69 -3.80 -3.38
CA GLY A 33 3.33 -4.00 -2.08
C GLY A 33 2.35 -4.44 -0.98
N ILE A 34 2.85 -4.55 0.25
CA ILE A 34 2.06 -4.98 1.42
C ILE A 34 0.84 -4.09 1.71
N ILE A 35 0.90 -2.81 1.32
CA ILE A 35 -0.17 -1.83 1.49
C ILE A 35 -1.19 -1.89 0.33
N GLY A 36 -0.82 -2.46 -0.82
CA GLY A 36 -1.70 -2.55 -1.98
C GLY A 36 -2.01 -1.19 -2.61
N ILE A 37 -1.00 -0.34 -2.77
CA ILE A 37 -1.16 1.02 -3.34
C ILE A 37 -1.74 0.91 -4.76
N ARG A 38 -2.87 1.59 -4.99
CA ARG A 38 -3.57 1.59 -6.29
C ARG A 38 -3.07 2.73 -7.16
N CYS A 39 -3.07 2.52 -8.48
CA CYS A 39 -2.80 3.59 -9.43
C CYS A 39 -4.04 4.48 -9.66
N GLU A 40 -3.82 5.69 -10.17
CA GLU A 40 -4.88 6.55 -10.72
C GLU A 40 -5.69 5.85 -11.83
N LYS A 41 -6.91 6.34 -12.06
CA LYS A 41 -7.82 5.78 -13.07
C LYS A 41 -7.16 5.77 -14.46
N GLY A 42 -7.27 4.63 -15.16
CA GLY A 42 -6.71 4.46 -16.51
C GLY A 42 -5.27 3.94 -16.54
N LEU A 43 -4.64 3.81 -15.37
CA LEU A 43 -3.32 3.20 -15.22
C LEU A 43 -3.44 1.74 -14.76
N PHE A 44 -2.40 0.95 -15.02
CA PHE A 44 -2.24 -0.42 -14.59
C PHE A 44 -0.95 -0.55 -13.76
N CYS A 45 -1.00 -1.30 -12.67
CA CYS A 45 0.17 -1.56 -11.85
C CYS A 45 0.98 -2.71 -12.46
N LYS A 46 2.10 -2.40 -13.13
CA LYS A 46 3.01 -3.42 -13.64
C LYS A 46 3.88 -3.91 -12.50
N LEU A 47 3.50 -5.06 -11.93
CA LEU A 47 4.27 -5.74 -10.88
C LEU A 47 5.60 -6.27 -11.44
N GLU A 48 6.64 -6.24 -10.61
CA GLU A 48 7.98 -6.76 -10.95
C GLU A 48 8.09 -8.29 -10.74
N GLY A 49 7.06 -8.94 -10.19
CA GLY A 49 7.04 -10.38 -9.97
C GLY A 49 5.66 -10.93 -9.63
N ASN A 50 5.62 -12.24 -9.36
CA ASN A 50 4.40 -12.97 -8.98
C ASN A 50 4.56 -13.57 -7.58
N PHE A 51 4.48 -12.72 -6.57
CA PHE A 51 4.51 -13.08 -5.16
C PHE A 51 3.59 -12.14 -4.36
N PRO A 52 3.12 -12.52 -3.17
CA PRO A 52 1.97 -11.89 -2.50
C PRO A 52 2.10 -10.38 -2.22
N ASP A 53 3.33 -9.89 -2.08
CA ASP A 53 3.66 -8.49 -1.77
C ASP A 53 4.49 -7.83 -2.88
N ALA A 54 4.39 -8.33 -4.11
CA ALA A 54 5.05 -7.70 -5.26
C ALA A 54 4.62 -6.24 -5.40
N SER A 55 5.61 -5.38 -5.56
CA SER A 55 5.43 -3.99 -5.95
C SER A 55 5.68 -3.79 -7.44
N GLY A 56 5.36 -2.60 -7.91
CA GLY A 56 5.53 -2.25 -9.30
C GLY A 56 5.40 -0.76 -9.56
N VAL A 57 5.21 -0.45 -10.84
CA VAL A 57 5.09 0.91 -11.33
C VAL A 57 3.80 1.09 -12.12
N CYS A 58 3.12 2.21 -11.90
CA CYS A 58 1.91 2.58 -12.64
C CYS A 58 2.25 2.95 -14.09
N ILE A 59 1.67 2.24 -15.05
CA ILE A 59 1.85 2.46 -16.49
C ILE A 59 0.50 2.66 -17.19
N LYS A 60 0.48 3.21 -18.40
CA LYS A 60 -0.78 3.28 -19.16
C LYS A 60 -1.22 1.88 -19.56
N LYS A 61 -2.50 1.57 -19.36
CA LYS A 61 -3.08 0.25 -19.67
C LYS A 61 -2.83 -0.22 -21.10
N GLY A 62 -2.72 0.69 -22.07
CA GLY A 62 -2.44 0.37 -23.48
C GLY A 62 -1.02 -0.10 -23.79
N TYR A 63 -0.04 0.12 -22.90
CA TYR A 63 1.33 -0.41 -23.04
C TYR A 63 1.52 -1.78 -22.37
N TYR A 64 0.47 -2.33 -21.76
CA TYR A 64 0.46 -3.63 -21.09
C TYR A 64 -0.53 -4.59 -21.79
N MET A 65 -0.48 -4.58 -23.13
CA MET A 65 -1.05 -5.62 -23.97
C MET A 65 0.06 -6.58 -24.39
#